data_AF-A0A4R4BUP1-F1
#
_entry.id   AF-A0A4R4BUP1-F1
#
_cell.length_a   1.000
_cell.length_b   1.000
_cell.length_c   1.000
_cell.angle_alpha   90.00
_cell.angle_beta   90.00
_cell.angle_gamma   90.00
#
_symmetry.space_group_name_H-M   'P 1'
#
loop_
_entity.id
_entity.type
_entity.pdbx_description
1 polymer ?
#
loop_
_entity_poly.entity_id
_entity_poly.type
_entity_poly.pdbx_seq_one_letter_code
_entity_poly.pdbx_strand_id
1 'polypeptide(L)'
;MKTYAEMSYQPLALNDAKTIDFDASTSPVARFPDGLGVYAPFSLDQQSTATTLRVRTWFSSSWLPLATVLKPYVMFLDADKRVVSNVESFESTDGSTFVKGHYRQTYFIVPSSARFFILYSASSESDRMILTAQTGKRWAIPNAYSGTVEVKHEVAHQ
;
A
#
# COMPACT_ATOMS: atom_id res chain seq x y z
N MET A 1 11.48 -20.84 -3.35
CA MET A 1 11.08 -19.42 -3.35
C MET A 1 9.56 -19.41 -3.24
N LYS A 2 8.97 -18.76 -2.22
CA LYS A 2 7.52 -18.87 -2.00
C LYS A 2 6.76 -18.30 -3.19
N THR A 3 5.86 -19.09 -3.75
CA THR A 3 4.90 -18.60 -4.74
C THR A 3 3.81 -17.81 -4.01
N TYR A 4 3.18 -16.82 -4.63
CA TYR A 4 2.06 -16.09 -4.01
C TYR A 4 0.95 -17.04 -3.52
N ALA A 5 0.83 -18.21 -4.16
CA ALA A 5 -0.11 -19.25 -3.79
C ALA A 5 0.07 -19.78 -2.35
N GLU A 6 1.30 -19.78 -1.83
CA GLU A 6 1.70 -20.35 -0.53
C GLU A 6 1.62 -19.33 0.62
N MET A 7 1.21 -18.09 0.35
CA MET A 7 1.03 -17.08 1.39
C MET A 7 -0.20 -17.37 2.26
N SER A 8 -0.14 -16.96 3.54
CA SER A 8 -1.26 -17.07 4.47
C SER A 8 -2.09 -15.79 4.45
N TYR A 9 -3.23 -15.83 3.75
CA TYR A 9 -4.09 -14.67 3.51
C TYR A 9 -5.01 -14.41 4.71
N GLN A 10 -5.03 -13.16 5.16
CA GLN A 10 -5.94 -12.72 6.24
C GLN A 10 -7.21 -12.11 5.65
N PRO A 11 -8.40 -12.36 6.21
CA PRO A 11 -9.63 -11.74 5.70
C PRO A 11 -9.61 -10.22 5.94
N LEU A 12 -10.02 -9.47 4.92
CA LEU A 12 -10.39 -8.06 5.02
C LEU A 12 -11.80 -7.89 4.46
N ALA A 13 -12.78 -7.72 5.36
CA ALA A 13 -14.17 -7.57 4.97
C ALA A 13 -14.46 -6.15 4.44
N LEU A 14 -15.58 -5.99 3.73
CA LEU A 14 -16.04 -4.69 3.27
C LEU A 14 -16.30 -3.75 4.45
N ASN A 15 -15.80 -2.52 4.35
CA ASN A 15 -15.78 -1.47 5.36
C ASN A 15 -14.82 -1.69 6.55
N ASP A 16 -14.12 -2.82 6.60
CA ASP A 16 -13.07 -3.04 7.59
C ASP A 16 -11.77 -2.32 7.21
N ALA A 17 -11.06 -1.87 8.24
CA ALA A 17 -9.71 -1.35 8.13
C ALA A 17 -8.73 -2.21 8.94
N LYS A 18 -7.52 -2.37 8.41
CA LYS A 18 -6.39 -3.04 9.08
C LYS A 18 -5.18 -2.12 9.05
N THR A 19 -4.53 -2.01 10.21
CA THR A 19 -3.23 -1.37 10.34
C THR A 19 -2.16 -2.45 10.29
N ILE A 20 -1.13 -2.21 9.49
CA ILE A 20 0.04 -3.08 9.33
C ILE A 20 1.27 -2.26 9.66
N ASP A 21 2.09 -2.77 10.56
CA ASP A 21 3.41 -2.22 10.84
C ASP A 21 4.44 -3.05 10.08
N PHE A 22 4.93 -2.49 8.98
CA PHE A 22 6.02 -3.10 8.22
C PHE A 22 7.34 -2.83 8.93
N ASP A 23 8.09 -3.89 9.20
CA ASP A 23 9.43 -3.86 9.75
C ASP A 23 10.34 -4.74 8.89
N ALA A 24 11.32 -4.11 8.24
CA ALA A 24 12.31 -4.77 7.39
C ALA A 24 13.06 -5.93 8.07
N SER A 25 13.13 -5.97 9.41
CA SER A 25 13.86 -7.00 10.15
C SER A 25 13.01 -8.24 10.47
N THR A 26 11.68 -8.08 10.56
CA THR A 26 10.78 -9.10 11.11
C THR A 26 9.60 -9.45 10.22
N SER A 27 9.19 -8.53 9.34
CA SER A 27 8.10 -8.75 8.40
C SER A 27 8.49 -9.76 7.32
N PRO A 28 7.54 -10.57 6.83
CA PRO A 28 7.82 -11.50 5.76
C PRO A 28 8.19 -10.75 4.48
N VAL A 29 9.18 -11.27 3.76
CA VAL A 29 9.70 -10.69 2.51
C VAL A 29 9.43 -11.63 1.35
N ALA A 30 9.04 -11.06 0.21
CA ALA A 30 8.90 -11.78 -1.05
C ALA A 30 9.49 -10.95 -2.20
N ARG A 31 9.68 -11.59 -3.36
CA ARG A 31 10.04 -10.88 -4.59
C ARG A 31 8.77 -10.57 -5.37
N PHE A 32 8.61 -9.31 -5.70
CA PHE A 32 7.58 -8.74 -6.55
C PHE A 32 8.22 -8.22 -7.86
N PRO A 33 7.43 -7.83 -8.87
CA PRO A 33 7.96 -7.33 -10.15
C PRO A 33 8.93 -6.15 -10.03
N ASP A 34 8.73 -5.29 -9.03
CA ASP A 34 9.52 -4.10 -8.70
C ASP A 34 10.72 -4.38 -7.77
N GLY A 35 10.83 -5.59 -7.23
CA GLY A 35 11.96 -6.01 -6.40
C GLY A 35 11.55 -6.75 -5.14
N LEU A 36 12.44 -6.80 -4.16
CA LEU A 36 12.09 -7.34 -2.84
C LEU A 36 11.19 -6.33 -2.11
N GLY A 37 10.26 -6.83 -1.31
CA GLY A 37 9.43 -6.02 -0.44
C GLY A 37 8.89 -6.81 0.73
N VAL A 38 8.68 -6.12 1.85
CA VAL A 38 7.88 -6.64 2.96
C VAL A 38 6.41 -6.62 2.59
N TYR A 39 5.63 -7.60 3.02
CA TYR A 39 4.27 -7.77 2.52
C TYR A 39 3.25 -8.24 3.56
N ALA A 40 1.99 -7.92 3.29
CA ALA A 40 0.82 -8.37 4.03
C ALA A 40 -0.25 -8.85 3.01
N PRO A 41 -0.56 -10.17 2.98
CA PRO A 41 -1.53 -10.74 2.06
C PRO A 41 -2.94 -10.81 2.68
N PHE A 42 -3.95 -10.49 1.90
CA PHE A 42 -5.34 -10.42 2.33
C PHE A 42 -6.30 -11.13 1.36
N SER A 43 -7.33 -11.76 1.89
CA SER A 43 -8.47 -12.27 1.12
C SER A 43 -9.63 -11.30 1.17
N LEU A 44 -10.33 -11.19 0.05
CA LEU A 44 -11.52 -10.38 -0.13
C LEU A 44 -12.74 -11.28 -0.27
N ASP A 45 -13.85 -10.89 0.34
CA ASP A 45 -15.13 -11.53 0.07
C ASP A 45 -15.55 -11.26 -1.38
N GLN A 46 -16.35 -12.15 -1.97
CA GLN A 46 -16.91 -11.91 -3.29
C GLN A 46 -17.84 -10.69 -3.25
N GLN A 47 -17.54 -9.68 -4.09
CA GLN A 47 -18.30 -8.43 -4.13
C GLN A 47 -19.27 -8.41 -5.30
N SER A 48 -20.51 -7.97 -5.06
CA SER A 48 -21.51 -7.69 -6.10
C SER A 48 -21.43 -6.26 -6.66
N THR A 49 -20.67 -5.39 -5.99
CA THR A 49 -20.53 -3.96 -6.32
C THR A 49 -19.06 -3.61 -6.53
N ALA A 50 -18.80 -2.54 -7.30
CA ALA A 50 -17.45 -1.98 -7.44
C ALA A 50 -16.92 -1.49 -6.08
N THR A 51 -15.68 -1.86 -5.77
CA THR A 51 -15.02 -1.52 -4.50
C THR A 51 -13.61 -0.96 -4.74
N THR A 52 -13.09 -0.27 -3.74
CA THR A 52 -11.73 0.27 -3.70
C THR A 52 -11.00 -0.16 -2.44
N LEU A 53 -9.68 -0.31 -2.54
CA LEU A 53 -8.80 -0.32 -1.39
C LEU A 53 -8.27 1.10 -1.17
N ARG A 54 -8.62 1.70 -0.03
CA ARG A 54 -7.96 2.91 0.44
C ARG A 54 -6.75 2.51 1.25
N VAL A 55 -5.57 2.92 0.80
CA VAL A 55 -4.32 2.67 1.51
C VAL A 55 -3.75 3.99 2.00
N ARG A 56 -3.42 4.05 3.29
CA ARG A 56 -2.83 5.21 3.96
C ARG A 56 -1.46 4.87 4.50
N THR A 57 -0.51 5.77 4.29
CA THR A 57 0.83 5.71 4.89
C THR A 57 1.17 7.04 5.54
N TRP A 58 2.03 7.00 6.55
CA TRP A 58 2.45 8.18 7.31
C TRP A 58 3.91 8.50 7.06
N PHE A 59 4.24 9.79 7.11
CA PHE A 59 5.62 10.23 7.13
C PHE A 59 6.25 9.90 8.49
N SER A 60 7.51 9.49 8.48
CA SER A 60 8.26 9.24 9.72
C SER A 60 8.53 10.50 10.55
N SER A 61 8.40 11.68 9.93
CA SER A 61 8.59 12.98 10.58
C SER A 61 7.70 14.04 9.94
N SER A 62 7.22 14.98 10.75
CA SER A 62 6.53 16.20 10.30
C SER A 62 7.50 17.22 9.68
N TRP A 63 8.82 17.06 9.86
CA TRP A 63 9.83 17.91 9.24
C TRP A 63 10.34 17.26 7.95
N LEU A 64 9.86 17.75 6.80
CA LEU A 64 10.14 17.19 5.46
C LEU A 64 11.61 16.84 5.17
N PRO A 65 12.63 17.64 5.58
CA PRO A 65 14.03 17.31 5.35
C PRO A 65 14.52 16.02 6.03
N LEU A 66 13.86 15.56 7.10
CA LEU A 66 14.14 14.29 7.77
C LEU A 66 13.06 13.23 7.53
N ALA A 67 12.01 13.59 6.79
CA ALA A 67 10.89 12.68 6.57
C ALA A 67 11.29 11.57 5.60
N THR A 68 10.85 10.36 5.91
CA THR A 68 10.82 9.22 5.01
C THR A 68 9.38 8.73 4.92
N VAL A 69 9.04 8.02 3.85
CA VAL A 69 7.70 7.45 3.68
C VAL A 69 7.81 6.04 3.15
N LEU A 70 6.99 5.14 3.66
CA LEU A 70 6.84 3.83 3.03
C LEU A 70 5.94 3.99 1.80
N LYS A 71 6.40 3.53 0.64
CA LYS A 71 5.62 3.57 -0.61
C LYS A 71 4.86 2.24 -0.76
N PRO A 72 3.53 2.20 -0.54
CA PRO A 72 2.78 0.97 -0.65
C PRO A 72 2.37 0.67 -2.09
N TYR A 73 2.51 -0.58 -2.50
CA TYR A 73 1.99 -1.14 -3.75
C TYR A 73 0.97 -2.24 -3.47
N VAL A 74 0.11 -2.49 -4.45
CA VAL A 74 -0.94 -3.52 -4.35
C VAL A 74 -0.91 -4.41 -5.58
N MET A 75 -0.84 -5.71 -5.33
CA MET A 75 -1.00 -6.76 -6.33
C MET A 75 -2.30 -7.50 -6.07
N PHE A 76 -3.17 -7.58 -7.08
CA PHE A 76 -4.43 -8.31 -7.00
C PHE A 76 -4.30 -9.70 -7.64
N LEU A 77 -4.92 -10.69 -7.01
CA LEU A 77 -4.93 -12.07 -7.48
C LEU A 77 -6.37 -12.59 -7.62
N ASP A 78 -6.61 -13.47 -8.60
CA ASP A 78 -7.87 -14.20 -8.76
C ASP A 78 -8.03 -15.36 -7.76
N ALA A 79 -9.13 -16.12 -7.90
CA ALA A 79 -9.41 -17.31 -7.07
C ALA A 79 -8.32 -18.39 -7.16
N ASP A 80 -7.63 -18.50 -8.30
CA ASP A 80 -6.51 -19.42 -8.53
C ASP A 80 -5.18 -18.85 -8.05
N LYS A 81 -5.20 -17.66 -7.40
CA LYS A 81 -4.04 -16.89 -6.94
C LYS A 81 -3.08 -16.50 -8.07
N ARG A 82 -3.60 -16.31 -9.28
CA ARG A 82 -2.88 -15.73 -10.42
C ARG A 82 -3.03 -14.22 -10.40
N VAL A 83 -1.99 -13.52 -10.84
CA VAL A 83 -1.98 -12.04 -10.89
C VAL A 83 -3.01 -11.57 -11.91
N VAL A 84 -3.98 -10.77 -11.46
CA VAL A 84 -4.96 -10.11 -12.34
C VAL A 84 -4.65 -8.64 -12.57
N SER A 85 -3.93 -8.01 -11.63
CA SER A 85 -3.45 -6.65 -11.76
C SER A 85 -2.27 -6.42 -10.81
N ASN A 86 -1.28 -5.65 -11.26
CA ASN A 86 -0.26 -5.06 -10.40
C ASN A 86 -0.32 -3.55 -10.59
N VAL A 87 -0.67 -2.81 -9.54
CA VAL A 87 -0.81 -1.37 -9.62
C VAL A 87 0.32 -0.75 -8.79
N GLU A 88 1.30 -0.19 -9.50
CA GLU A 88 2.25 0.75 -8.92
C GLU A 88 1.46 1.98 -8.48
N SER A 89 1.32 2.17 -7.16
CA SER A 89 0.65 3.37 -6.68
C SER A 89 1.50 4.58 -7.02
N PHE A 90 0.90 5.65 -7.57
CA PHE A 90 1.29 7.01 -7.18
C PHE A 90 0.36 8.18 -7.54
N GLU A 91 -0.91 7.98 -7.87
CA GLU A 91 -1.86 9.10 -7.73
C GLU A 91 -2.37 9.12 -6.27
N SER A 92 -1.66 9.86 -5.43
CA SER A 92 -2.00 9.99 -4.01
C SER A 92 -2.52 11.39 -3.69
N THR A 93 -3.48 11.46 -2.78
CA THR A 93 -3.94 12.72 -2.20
C THR A 93 -3.29 12.90 -0.82
N ASP A 94 -2.78 14.11 -0.57
CA ASP A 94 -2.24 14.48 0.74
C ASP A 94 -3.40 14.73 1.71
N GLY A 95 -3.27 14.21 2.94
CA GLY A 95 -4.20 14.45 4.03
C GLY A 95 -3.47 14.71 5.35
N SER A 96 -4.16 15.30 6.31
CA SER A 96 -3.63 15.50 7.67
C SER A 96 -4.66 15.09 8.71
N THR A 97 -4.23 14.39 9.76
CA THR A 97 -5.06 14.20 10.96
C THR A 97 -4.40 14.87 12.15
N PHE A 98 -5.19 15.47 13.04
CA PHE A 98 -4.70 16.14 14.25
C PHE A 98 -3.87 15.22 15.18
N VAL A 99 -4.06 13.89 15.08
CA VAL A 99 -3.48 12.92 16.04
C VAL A 99 -2.31 12.12 15.46
N LYS A 100 -2.25 11.88 14.13
CA LYS A 100 -1.21 11.04 13.50
C LYS A 100 -0.30 11.76 12.50
N GLY A 101 -0.40 13.09 12.40
CA GLY A 101 0.42 13.89 11.49
C GLY A 101 -0.04 13.83 10.02
N HIS A 102 0.89 14.19 9.12
CA HIS A 102 0.68 14.16 7.68
C HIS A 102 0.65 12.71 7.18
N TYR A 103 -0.33 12.39 6.36
CA TYR A 103 -0.45 11.08 5.73
C TYR A 103 -0.68 11.25 4.24
N ARG A 104 -0.30 10.22 3.48
CA ARG A 104 -0.71 10.06 2.09
C ARG A 104 -1.73 8.95 2.00
N GLN A 105 -2.73 9.17 1.16
CA GLN A 105 -3.68 8.13 0.83
C GLN A 105 -3.78 7.93 -0.67
N THR A 106 -3.96 6.68 -1.08
CA THR A 106 -4.17 6.27 -2.45
C THR A 106 -5.36 5.32 -2.50
N TYR A 107 -6.04 5.30 -3.63
CA TYR A 107 -7.20 4.45 -3.86
C TYR A 107 -6.88 3.50 -5.01
N PHE A 108 -7.10 2.21 -4.79
CA PHE A 108 -6.96 1.19 -5.81
C PHE A 108 -8.31 0.60 -6.12
N ILE A 109 -8.74 0.69 -7.38
CA ILE A 109 -9.95 0.00 -7.83
C ILE A 109 -9.69 -1.51 -7.76
N VAL A 110 -10.55 -2.23 -7.05
CA VAL A 110 -10.47 -3.69 -6.93
C VAL A 110 -11.00 -4.31 -8.23
N PRO A 111 -10.19 -5.10 -8.97
CA PRO A 111 -10.68 -5.83 -10.14
C PRO A 111 -11.81 -6.78 -9.75
N SER A 112 -12.85 -6.90 -10.58
CA SER A 112 -14.02 -7.76 -10.28
C SER A 112 -13.67 -9.25 -10.11
N SER A 113 -12.61 -9.70 -10.78
CA SER A 113 -12.08 -11.06 -10.65
C SER A 113 -11.20 -11.27 -9.42
N ALA A 114 -10.78 -10.21 -8.72
CA ALA A 114 -9.89 -10.32 -7.58
C ALA A 114 -10.58 -11.03 -6.40
N ARG A 115 -9.85 -11.94 -5.77
CA ARG A 115 -10.23 -12.63 -4.52
C ARG A 115 -9.19 -12.46 -3.44
N PHE A 116 -7.98 -12.06 -3.82
CA PHE A 116 -6.92 -11.74 -2.89
C PHE A 116 -6.21 -10.47 -3.34
N PHE A 117 -5.53 -9.84 -2.40
CA PHE A 117 -4.53 -8.85 -2.71
C PHE A 117 -3.33 -9.00 -1.79
N ILE A 118 -2.20 -8.50 -2.24
CA ILE A 118 -0.98 -8.38 -1.47
C ILE A 118 -0.65 -6.90 -1.41
N LEU A 119 -0.62 -6.35 -0.20
CA LEU A 119 -0.08 -5.02 0.08
C LEU A 119 1.39 -5.19 0.41
N TYR A 120 2.26 -4.46 -0.28
CA TYR A 120 3.70 -4.60 -0.08
C TYR A 120 4.44 -3.27 -0.20
N SER A 121 5.62 -3.18 0.40
CA SER A 121 6.50 -2.01 0.24
C SER A 121 7.19 -2.04 -1.12
N ALA A 122 7.31 -0.88 -1.76
CA ALA A 122 8.18 -0.74 -2.91
C ALA A 122 9.64 -1.11 -2.57
N SER A 123 10.38 -1.60 -3.55
CA SER A 123 11.82 -1.88 -3.44
C SER A 123 12.64 -0.66 -3.01
N SER A 124 13.81 -0.88 -2.38
CA SER A 124 14.74 0.17 -1.95
C SER A 124 15.29 0.97 -3.12
N GLU A 125 15.30 0.35 -4.29
CA GLU A 125 15.74 0.93 -5.57
C GLU A 125 14.63 1.71 -6.27
N SER A 126 13.41 1.75 -5.72
CA SER A 126 12.29 2.49 -6.31
C SER A 126 12.55 3.99 -6.25
N ASP A 127 12.04 4.72 -7.25
CA ASP A 127 12.14 6.17 -7.32
C ASP A 127 11.64 6.85 -6.04
N ARG A 128 12.37 7.89 -5.62
CA ARG A 128 12.01 8.70 -4.47
C ARG A 128 10.76 9.50 -4.75
N MET A 129 9.95 9.72 -3.72
CA MET A 129 8.81 10.61 -3.81
C MET A 129 9.27 12.07 -3.90
N ILE A 130 8.78 12.80 -4.90
CA ILE A 130 9.03 14.25 -5.02
C ILE A 130 7.81 15.02 -4.53
N LEU A 131 7.98 15.81 -3.48
CA LEU A 131 7.00 16.79 -3.02
C LEU A 131 7.39 18.18 -3.52
N THR A 132 6.42 18.93 -4.04
CA THR A 132 6.62 20.33 -4.45
C THR A 132 5.75 21.23 -3.57
N ALA A 133 6.36 22.14 -2.81
CA ALA A 133 5.61 23.18 -2.10
C ALA A 133 5.02 24.20 -3.09
N GLN A 134 3.98 24.91 -2.63
CA GLN A 134 3.41 26.06 -3.34
C GLN A 134 4.45 27.14 -3.67
N THR A 135 5.52 27.25 -2.87
CA THR A 135 6.65 28.16 -3.12
C THR A 135 7.59 27.70 -4.25
N GLY A 136 7.32 26.55 -4.87
CA GLY A 136 8.16 25.93 -5.90
C GLY A 136 9.33 25.10 -5.35
N LYS A 137 9.56 25.11 -4.02
CA LYS A 137 10.59 24.29 -3.39
C LYS A 137 10.25 22.81 -3.51
N ARG A 138 11.21 22.00 -3.96
CA ARG A 138 11.07 20.56 -4.13
C ARG A 138 11.83 19.80 -3.04
N TRP A 139 11.24 18.73 -2.53
CA TRP A 139 11.91 17.77 -1.64
C TRP A 139 11.79 16.37 -2.23
N ALA A 140 12.92 15.68 -2.33
CA ALA A 140 12.96 14.25 -2.59
C ALA A 140 12.90 13.50 -1.25
N ILE A 141 11.75 12.96 -0.92
CA ILE A 141 11.51 12.18 0.29
C ILE A 141 12.00 10.75 0.05
N PRO A 142 12.97 10.24 0.83
CA PRO A 142 13.45 8.88 0.69
C PRO A 142 12.36 7.84 0.99
N ASN A 143 12.38 6.73 0.24
CA ASN A 143 11.54 5.58 0.51
C ASN A 143 12.03 4.85 1.77
N ALA A 144 11.11 4.57 2.67
CA ALA A 144 11.34 3.73 3.83
C ALA A 144 10.86 2.30 3.55
N TYR A 145 11.62 1.33 4.05
CA TYR A 145 11.28 -0.08 3.99
C TYR A 145 10.43 -0.55 5.18
N SER A 146 10.43 0.25 6.25
CA SER A 146 9.61 0.07 7.44
C SER A 146 8.66 1.25 7.59
N GLY A 147 7.48 1.02 8.13
CA GLY A 147 6.48 2.04 8.36
C GLY A 147 5.09 1.47 8.59
N THR A 148 4.21 2.31 9.12
CA THR A 148 2.81 1.94 9.34
C THR A 148 2.00 2.22 8.08
N VAL A 149 1.12 1.27 7.73
CA VAL A 149 0.15 1.38 6.65
C VAL A 149 -1.23 1.01 7.19
N GLU A 150 -2.26 1.75 6.82
CA GLU A 150 -3.66 1.34 6.99
C GLU A 150 -4.22 0.98 5.62
N VAL A 151 -4.84 -0.19 5.51
CA VAL A 151 -5.65 -0.56 4.36
C VAL A 151 -7.10 -0.67 4.79
N LYS A 152 -8.00 -0.07 4.02
CA LYS A 152 -9.44 -0.18 4.21
C LYS A 152 -10.09 -0.63 2.91
N HIS A 153 -10.95 -1.64 2.98
CA HIS A 153 -11.79 -2.04 1.87
C HIS A 153 -13.10 -1.27 1.94
N GLU A 154 -13.49 -0.57 0.87
CA GLU A 154 -14.71 0.24 0.85
C GLU A 154 -15.39 0.23 -0.52
N VAL A 155 -16.65 0.62 -0.54
CA VAL A 155 -17.39 0.79 -1.79
C VAL A 155 -16.73 1.91 -2.60
N ALA A 156 -16.59 1.71 -3.91
CA ALA A 156 -15.99 2.72 -4.77
C ALA A 156 -16.85 4.00 -4.73
N HIS A 157 -16.24 5.12 -4.37
CA HIS A 157 -16.88 6.42 -4.49
C HIS A 157 -16.88 6.84 -5.97
N GLN A 158 -18.06 7.19 -6.49
CA GLN A 158 -18.24 7.73 -7.84
C GLN A 158 -17.75 9.17 -7.94
#